data_AF-A0A2K8T2F1-F1
#
_entry.id   AF-A0A2K8T2F1-F1
#
_cell.length_a   1.000
_cell.length_b   1.000
_cell.length_c   1.000
_cell.angle_alpha   90.00
_cell.angle_beta   90.00
_cell.angle_gamma   90.00
#
_symmetry.space_group_name_H-M   'P 1'
#
loop_
_entity.id
_entity.type
_entity.pdbx_description
1 polymer ?
#
loop_
_entity_poly.entity_id
_entity_poly.type
_entity_poly.pdbx_seq_one_letter_code
_entity_poly.pdbx_strand_id
1 'polypeptide(L)'
;MQTSLRTRQHPLIHRLADSIEEIWQQYLDISPYSVPEGLGYVEGHLEGERLIIENHCYQAPQFRKLHLELAQVGNGLDILHCVMFPNPEYALPIFGTDLVGGRGGISAAIADLSPVSSDRTQGKRI
;
A
#
# COMPACT_ATOMS: atom_id res chain seq x y z
N MET A 1 5.48 14.04 17.34
CA MET A 1 4.86 13.43 16.15
C MET A 1 5.98 12.80 15.35
N GLN A 2 5.95 11.48 15.16
CA GLN A 2 6.96 10.80 14.34
C GLN A 2 6.65 11.12 12.87
N THR A 3 7.62 11.60 12.12
CA THR A 3 7.44 11.90 10.70
C THR A 3 7.28 10.60 9.93
N SER A 4 6.26 10.50 9.07
CA SER A 4 6.00 9.29 8.27
C SER A 4 7.21 8.92 7.41
N LEU A 5 7.44 7.62 7.24
CA LEU A 5 8.56 7.07 6.49
C LEU A 5 8.64 7.63 5.05
N ARG A 6 7.48 7.93 4.44
CA ARG A 6 7.39 8.48 3.08
C ARG A 6 8.22 9.74 2.87
N THR A 7 8.42 10.57 3.89
CA THR A 7 9.18 11.81 3.75
C THR A 7 10.69 11.58 3.59
N ARG A 8 11.14 10.34 3.83
CA ARG A 8 12.54 9.91 3.75
C ARG A 8 12.80 8.95 2.57
N GLN A 9 11.74 8.49 1.91
CA GLN A 9 11.81 7.57 0.77
C GLN A 9 11.94 8.34 -0.55
N HIS A 10 12.18 7.59 -1.63
CA HIS A 10 12.21 8.11 -3.00
C HIS A 10 10.98 9.00 -3.33
N PRO A 11 11.15 10.16 -4.02
CA PRO A 11 10.05 11.11 -4.27
C PRO A 11 8.84 10.53 -5.01
N LEU A 12 9.01 9.49 -5.83
CA LEU A 12 7.88 8.79 -6.45
C LEU A 12 7.04 8.01 -5.45
N ILE A 13 7.69 7.32 -4.49
CA ILE A 13 7.00 6.58 -3.42
C ILE A 13 6.20 7.55 -2.55
N HIS A 14 6.82 8.66 -2.16
CA HIS A 14 6.14 9.70 -1.39
C HIS A 14 4.88 10.22 -2.12
N ARG A 15 5.02 10.67 -3.36
CA ARG A 15 3.88 11.20 -4.13
C ARG A 15 2.78 10.16 -4.37
N LEU A 16 3.15 8.90 -4.59
CA LEU A 16 2.17 7.83 -4.79
C LEU A 16 1.43 7.51 -3.50
N ALA A 17 2.12 7.43 -2.36
CA ALA A 17 1.49 7.22 -1.05
C ALA A 17 0.45 8.32 -0.75
N ASP A 18 0.82 9.59 -0.95
CA ASP A 18 -0.10 10.72 -0.76
C ASP A 18 -1.28 10.64 -1.72
N SER A 19 -1.03 10.37 -3.01
CA SER A 19 -2.09 10.26 -4.01
C SER A 19 -3.08 9.14 -3.69
N ILE A 20 -2.60 7.98 -3.21
CA ILE A 20 -3.45 6.84 -2.83
C ILE A 20 -4.37 7.24 -1.67
N GLU A 21 -3.81 7.81 -0.60
CA GLU A 21 -4.61 8.20 0.57
C GLU A 21 -5.55 9.36 0.28
N GLU A 22 -5.13 10.36 -0.50
CA GLU A 22 -5.99 11.46 -0.95
C GLU A 22 -7.19 10.93 -1.74
N ILE A 23 -6.97 10.01 -2.67
CA ILE A 23 -8.04 9.37 -3.44
C ILE A 23 -8.98 8.58 -2.51
N TRP A 24 -8.45 7.81 -1.57
CA TRP A 24 -9.28 7.09 -0.61
C TRP A 24 -10.13 8.04 0.24
N GLN A 25 -9.54 9.11 0.78
CA GLN A 25 -10.26 10.10 1.58
C GLN A 25 -11.31 10.87 0.78
N GLN A 26 -11.04 11.15 -0.50
CA GLN A 26 -11.94 11.93 -1.35
C GLN A 26 -13.16 11.11 -1.81
N TYR A 27 -12.94 9.83 -2.15
CA TYR A 27 -13.94 9.04 -2.88
C TYR A 27 -14.57 7.90 -2.06
N LEU A 28 -14.01 7.54 -0.91
CA LEU A 28 -14.50 6.44 -0.08
C LEU A 28 -14.87 6.94 1.32
N ASP A 29 -15.89 6.32 1.91
CA ASP A 29 -16.22 6.48 3.34
C ASP A 29 -15.32 5.57 4.16
N ILE A 30 -14.07 6.00 4.39
CA ILE A 30 -13.05 5.21 5.08
C ILE A 30 -13.18 5.30 6.60
N SER A 31 -12.96 4.16 7.26
CA SER A 31 -12.72 4.08 8.71
C SER A 31 -11.43 3.33 9.00
N PRO A 32 -10.79 3.54 10.17
CA PRO A 32 -9.59 2.79 10.53
C PRO A 32 -9.84 1.29 10.53
N TYR A 33 -8.86 0.52 10.04
CA TYR A 33 -8.83 -0.93 10.18
C TYR A 33 -7.81 -1.32 11.27
N SER A 34 -8.22 -2.15 12.22
CA SER A 34 -7.36 -2.56 13.32
C SER A 34 -6.25 -3.48 12.81
N VAL A 35 -5.02 -2.94 12.80
CA VAL A 35 -3.81 -3.72 12.56
C VAL A 35 -3.46 -4.47 13.84
N PRO A 36 -3.02 -5.75 13.78
CA PRO A 36 -2.58 -6.47 14.97
C PRO A 36 -1.50 -5.70 15.73
N GLU A 37 -1.47 -5.89 17.06
CA GLU A 37 -0.54 -5.19 17.93
C GLU A 37 0.92 -5.42 17.48
N GLY A 38 1.69 -4.33 17.44
CA GLY A 38 3.09 -4.36 17.02
C GLY A 38 3.31 -4.41 15.50
N LEU A 39 2.26 -4.47 14.67
CA LEU A 39 2.40 -4.51 13.20
C LEU A 39 2.11 -3.16 12.51
N GLY A 40 1.60 -2.15 13.23
CA GLY A 40 1.40 -0.80 12.67
C GLY A 40 2.73 -0.09 12.33
N TYR A 41 3.75 -0.31 13.17
CA TYR A 41 5.10 0.17 12.95
C TYR A 41 6.07 -0.92 13.41
N VAL A 42 6.92 -1.39 12.49
CA VAL A 42 7.89 -2.46 12.75
C VAL A 42 9.29 -1.92 12.52
N GLU A 43 10.17 -2.16 13.47
CA GLU A 43 11.61 -1.98 13.29
C GLU A 43 12.35 -3.30 13.47
N GLY A 44 13.36 -3.52 12.64
CA GLY A 44 14.17 -4.73 12.68
C GLY A 44 15.50 -4.54 11.98
N HIS A 45 16.16 -5.66 11.66
CA HIS A 45 17.37 -5.67 10.86
C HIS A 45 17.25 -6.72 9.76
N LEU A 46 17.72 -6.38 8.56
CA LEU A 46 17.83 -7.29 7.43
C LEU A 46 19.25 -7.15 6.87
N GLU A 47 20.00 -8.25 6.81
CA GLU A 47 21.40 -8.26 6.33
C GLU A 47 22.32 -7.23 7.02
N GLY A 48 22.04 -6.91 8.29
CA GLY A 48 22.79 -5.92 9.07
C GLY A 48 22.33 -4.47 8.88
N GLU A 49 21.42 -4.21 7.95
CA GLU A 49 20.81 -2.89 7.73
C GLU A 49 19.52 -2.75 8.52
N ARG A 50 19.23 -1.53 8.99
CA ARG A 50 17.98 -1.22 9.71
C ARG A 50 16.79 -1.35 8.77
N LEU A 51 15.80 -2.16 9.15
CA LEU A 51 14.52 -2.29 8.49
C LEU A 51 13.47 -1.48 9.27
N ILE A 52 12.69 -0.67 8.55
CA ILE A 52 11.51 0.03 9.07
C ILE A 52 10.33 -0.30 8.17
N ILE A 53 9.18 -0.62 8.76
CA ILE A 53 7.91 -0.82 8.06
C ILE A 53 6.84 0.01 8.76
N GLU A 54 6.09 0.79 8.00
CA GLU A 54 4.95 1.59 8.44
C GLU A 54 3.69 1.11 7.71
N ASN A 55 2.69 0.67 8.47
CA ASN A 55 1.45 0.10 7.95
C ASN A 55 0.27 1.04 8.23
N HIS A 56 -0.37 1.50 7.16
CA HIS A 56 -1.63 2.22 7.21
C HIS A 56 -2.74 1.30 6.68
N CYS A 57 -3.73 1.02 7.52
CA CYS A 57 -4.86 0.19 7.14
C CYS A 57 -6.18 0.90 7.42
N TYR A 58 -7.06 0.85 6.42
CA TYR A 58 -8.41 1.37 6.46
C TYR A 58 -9.40 0.32 5.96
N GLN A 59 -10.68 0.61 6.10
CA GLN A 59 -11.78 -0.16 5.53
C GLN A 59 -12.88 0.80 5.06
N ALA A 60 -13.69 0.35 4.12
CA ALA A 60 -14.85 1.08 3.60
C ALA A 60 -15.97 0.08 3.29
N PRO A 61 -17.23 0.51 3.11
CA PRO A 61 -18.34 -0.41 2.80
C PRO A 61 -18.06 -1.37 1.64
N GLN A 62 -17.30 -0.94 0.63
CA GLN A 62 -16.93 -1.75 -0.55
C GLN A 62 -15.62 -2.52 -0.38
N PHE A 63 -14.79 -2.18 0.62
CA PHE A 63 -13.45 -2.71 0.79
C PHE A 63 -13.22 -3.19 2.23
N ARG A 64 -13.08 -4.51 2.41
CA ARG A 64 -12.77 -5.12 3.71
C ARG A 64 -11.40 -4.71 4.26
N LYS A 65 -10.45 -4.35 3.40
CA LYS A 65 -9.13 -3.85 3.79
C LYS A 65 -8.52 -3.01 2.68
N LEU A 66 -8.17 -1.78 3.01
CA LEU A 66 -7.31 -0.89 2.24
C LEU A 66 -5.97 -0.86 2.97
N HIS A 67 -4.90 -1.39 2.37
CA HIS A 67 -3.61 -1.53 3.03
C HIS A 67 -2.56 -0.78 2.23
N LEU A 68 -1.94 0.23 2.83
CA LEU A 68 -0.74 0.90 2.35
C LEU A 68 0.40 0.59 3.31
N GLU A 69 1.45 -0.03 2.80
CA GLU A 69 2.68 -0.35 3.52
C GLU A 69 3.85 0.42 2.90
N LEU A 70 4.64 1.05 3.76
CA LEU A 70 5.89 1.71 3.39
C LEU A 70 7.01 0.99 4.12
N ALA A 71 8.03 0.54 3.40
CA ALA A 71 9.20 -0.08 4.01
C ALA A 71 10.51 0.53 3.51
N GLN A 72 11.51 0.56 4.39
CA GLN A 72 12.86 1.04 4.08
C GLN A 72 13.89 0.12 4.73
N VAL A 73 14.89 -0.30 3.94
CA VAL A 73 16.05 -1.06 4.43
C VAL A 73 17.31 -0.23 4.21
N GLY A 74 17.92 0.18 5.33
CA GLY A 74 19.08 1.05 5.35
C GLY A 74 18.84 2.33 4.56
N ASN A 75 19.76 2.63 3.65
CA ASN A 75 19.62 3.73 2.68
C ASN A 75 19.58 3.19 1.24
N GLY A 76 19.36 1.88 1.06
CA GLY A 76 19.56 1.17 -0.20
C GLY A 76 18.26 0.74 -0.88
N LEU A 77 17.19 0.57 -0.10
CA LEU A 77 15.93 0.00 -0.58
C LEU A 77 14.74 0.73 0.06
N ASP A 78 13.88 1.26 -0.79
CA ASP A 78 12.58 1.83 -0.46
C ASP A 78 11.49 1.00 -1.16
N ILE A 79 10.42 0.71 -0.43
CA ILE A 79 9.28 -0.07 -0.90
C ILE A 79 7.99 0.67 -0.56
N LEU A 80 7.06 0.68 -1.52
CA LEU A 80 5.65 0.95 -1.30
C LEU A 80 4.87 -0.27 -1.79
N HIS A 81 4.04 -0.82 -0.93
CA HIS A 81 3.10 -1.88 -1.26
C HIS A 81 1.69 -1.39 -0.95
N CYS A 82 0.75 -1.57 -1.87
CA CYS A 82 -0.64 -1.20 -1.64
C CYS A 82 -1.59 -2.22 -2.24
N VAL A 83 -2.57 -2.66 -1.45
CA VAL A 83 -3.63 -3.57 -1.90
C VAL A 83 -4.98 -3.10 -1.37
N MET A 84 -5.98 -3.09 -2.26
CA MET A 84 -7.38 -2.86 -1.90
C MET A 84 -8.13 -4.18 -2.05
N PHE A 85 -8.50 -4.76 -0.91
CA PHE A 85 -9.27 -5.99 -0.84
C PHE A 85 -10.77 -5.64 -0.81
N PRO A 86 -11.54 -5.99 -1.86
CA PRO A 86 -12.98 -5.73 -1.87
C PRO A 86 -13.72 -6.64 -0.89
N ASN A 87 -14.87 -6.18 -0.41
CA ASN A 87 -15.87 -7.04 0.21
C ASN A 87 -16.44 -8.00 -0.85
N PRO A 88 -16.60 -9.30 -0.55
CA PRO A 88 -16.98 -10.32 -1.55
C PRO A 88 -18.39 -10.11 -2.14
N GLU A 89 -19.24 -9.33 -1.48
CA GLU A 89 -20.56 -8.93 -1.96
C GLU A 89 -20.49 -7.97 -3.16
N TYR A 90 -19.33 -7.35 -3.39
CA TYR A 90 -19.10 -6.41 -4.49
C TYR A 90 -18.25 -7.06 -5.57
N ALA A 91 -18.71 -7.00 -6.82
CA ALA A 91 -17.98 -7.50 -8.00
C ALA A 91 -16.84 -6.55 -8.41
N LEU A 92 -15.95 -6.22 -7.47
CA LEU A 92 -14.81 -5.35 -7.68
C LEU A 92 -13.51 -6.17 -7.85
N PRO A 93 -12.57 -5.71 -8.70
CA PRO A 93 -11.25 -6.32 -8.78
C PRO A 93 -10.42 -6.00 -7.52
N ILE A 94 -9.31 -6.72 -7.34
CA ILE A 94 -8.28 -6.35 -6.37
C ILE A 94 -7.37 -5.33 -7.04
N PHE A 95 -7.32 -4.11 -6.51
CA PHE A 95 -6.26 -3.18 -6.89
C PHE A 95 -4.98 -3.56 -6.13
N GLY A 96 -3.87 -3.63 -6.86
CA GLY A 96 -2.55 -3.85 -6.29
C GLY A 96 -1.51 -2.94 -6.95
N THR A 97 -0.61 -2.36 -6.17
CA THR A 97 0.56 -1.66 -6.69
C THR A 97 1.78 -1.86 -5.81
N ASP A 98 2.93 -2.02 -6.43
CA ASP A 98 4.22 -2.18 -5.78
C ASP A 98 5.25 -1.27 -6.46
N LEU A 99 5.94 -0.46 -5.66
CA LEU A 99 7.15 0.25 -6.07
C LEU A 99 8.34 -0.27 -5.28
N VAL A 100 9.42 -0.57 -5.99
CA VAL A 100 10.71 -0.90 -5.40
C VAL A 100 11.75 0.02 -6.00
N GLY A 101 12.54 0.68 -5.14
CA GLY A 101 13.60 1.58 -5.57
C GLY A 101 14.65 1.80 -4.50
N GLY A 102 15.57 2.71 -4.77
CA GLY A 102 16.65 3.08 -3.84
C GLY A 102 17.50 4.20 -4.41
N ARG A 103 18.79 4.23 -4.06
CA ARG A 103 19.72 5.29 -4.49
C ARG A 103 19.85 5.44 -6.02
N GLY A 104 19.66 4.34 -6.76
CA GLY A 104 19.72 4.32 -8.23
C GLY A 104 18.43 4.73 -8.93
N GLY A 105 17.37 5.09 -8.18
CA GLY A 105 16.02 5.33 -8.70
C GLY A 105 15.08 4.14 -8.47
N ILE A 106 13.95 4.16 -9.16
CA ILE A 106 12.95 3.08 -9.12
C ILE A 106 13.39 1.96 -10.05
N SER A 107 13.54 0.75 -9.50
CA SER A 107 13.93 -0.45 -10.25
C SER A 107 12.72 -1.26 -10.72
N ALA A 108 11.60 -1.20 -10.00
CA ALA A 108 10.35 -1.85 -10.36
C ALA A 108 9.14 -1.00 -9.99
N ALA A 109 8.15 -0.98 -10.88
CA ALA A 109 6.86 -0.37 -10.67
C ALA A 109 5.76 -1.25 -11.28
N ILE A 110 4.82 -1.69 -10.45
CA ILE A 110 3.71 -2.55 -10.85
C ILE A 110 2.42 -1.90 -10.38
N ALA A 111 1.38 -1.93 -11.23
CA ALA A 111 0.02 -1.58 -10.85
C ALA A 111 -0.95 -2.44 -11.67
N ASP A 112 -1.97 -2.99 -11.02
CA ASP A 112 -2.98 -3.83 -11.67
C ASP A 112 -4.36 -3.71 -11.00
N LEU A 113 -5.39 -4.04 -11.78
CA LEU A 113 -6.73 -4.35 -11.32
C LEU A 113 -6.99 -5.83 -11.60
N SER A 114 -6.55 -6.67 -10.67
CA SER A 114 -6.59 -8.11 -10.83
C SER A 114 -8.02 -8.65 -10.72
N PRO A 115 -8.48 -9.49 -11.65
CA PRO A 115 -9.82 -10.05 -11.63
C PRO A 115 -10.00 -11.05 -10.48
N VAL A 116 -11.19 -11.07 -9.88
CA VAL A 116 -11.60 -12.04 -8.84
C VAL A 116 -12.51 -13.15 -9.39
N SER A 117 -12.93 -13.02 -10.66
CA SER A 117 -13.75 -14.00 -11.36
C SER A 117 -12.93 -15.25 -11.71
N SER A 118 -13.60 -16.41 -11.72
CA SER A 118 -12.96 -17.69 -12.05
C SER A 118 -12.46 -17.75 -13.50
N ASP A 119 -13.09 -17.01 -14.40
CA ASP A 119 -12.72 -16.91 -15.82
C ASP A 119 -11.65 -15.83 -16.10
N ARG A 120 -11.16 -15.15 -15.05
CA ARG A 120 -10.13 -14.11 -15.12
C ARG A 120 -10.53 -12.90 -15.95
N THR A 121 -11.82 -12.65 -16.12
CA THR A 121 -12.32 -11.45 -16.78
C THR A 121 -12.51 -10.29 -15.80
N GLN A 122 -12.22 -9.07 -16.23
CA GLN A 122 -12.60 -7.90 -15.44
C GLN A 122 -14.11 -7.69 -15.50
N GLY A 123 -14.70 -7.28 -14.36
CA GLY A 123 -16.12 -6.94 -14.30
C GLY A 123 -16.47 -5.87 -15.32
N LYS A 124 -17.63 -6.02 -16.00
CA LYS A 124 -18.13 -4.98 -16.90
C LYS A 124 -18.50 -3.75 -16.06
N ARG A 125 -18.14 -2.56 -16.56
CA ARG A 125 -18.57 -1.29 -15.96
C ARG A 125 -20.11 -1.30 -15.90
N ILE A 126 -20.66 -1.20 -14.68
CA ILE A 126 -22.10 -1.11 -14.42
C ILE A 126 -22.59 0.30 -14.74
#